data_AF-A0A2E9XAX6-F1
#
_entry.id   AF-A0A2E9XAX6-F1
#
_cell.length_a   1.000
_cell.length_b   1.000
_cell.length_c   1.000
_cell.angle_alpha   90.00
_cell.angle_beta   90.00
_cell.angle_gamma   90.00
#
_symmetry.space_group_name_H-M   'P 1'
#
loop_
_entity.id
_entity.type
_entity.pdbx_description
1 polymer ?
#
loop_
_entity_poly.entity_id
_entity_poly.type
_entity_poly.pdbx_seq_one_letter_code
_entity_poly.pdbx_strand_id
1 'polypeptide(L)'
;MHWTERIPSASFDVQCEGSNHKVVWSEGKLLLCAHPEVDAEKALIALGGKTPYCLQILDLWESAVSDGGFIEEWAGCFKADKRRRWWLSTALDRLKSEGVQDFLHDLPRARARKMCEVTIGLPHEFLDLAAVTVMAQADEGLRDLDEYLLTHSTHAVQMRSRRSFVLALQAHESSFKSPALIPFQCLVDDDVTPTIAGMLAGKNSKVLLTLRSSWLNRVWARNLAIYEKRLTIDAVTRENKLYLSQVEWICTATNTYTPRVHITKI
;
A
#
# COMPACT_ATOMS: atom_id res chain seq x y z
N MET A 1 9.76 -9.01 15.84
CA MET A 1 9.91 -7.77 15.06
C MET A 1 8.57 -7.48 14.43
N HIS A 2 7.83 -6.53 14.99
CA HIS A 2 6.56 -6.04 14.47
C HIS A 2 6.78 -5.44 13.07
N TRP A 3 5.78 -5.49 12.20
CA TRP A 3 5.96 -5.11 10.79
C TRP A 3 6.32 -3.63 10.59
N THR A 4 6.04 -2.80 11.60
CA THR A 4 6.31 -1.37 11.64
C THR A 4 7.76 -1.01 11.99
N GLU A 5 8.52 -1.91 12.62
CA GLU A 5 9.86 -1.62 13.21
C GLU A 5 10.95 -1.24 12.17
N ARG A 6 10.61 -1.19 10.88
CA ARG A 6 11.50 -0.76 9.78
C ARG A 6 10.85 0.18 8.77
N ILE A 7 9.66 0.69 9.07
CA ILE A 7 9.02 1.71 8.25
C ILE A 7 9.39 3.07 8.85
N PRO A 8 10.07 3.97 8.11
CA PRO A 8 10.39 5.30 8.60
C PRO A 8 9.12 6.04 9.04
N SER A 9 9.21 6.80 10.13
CA SER A 9 8.14 7.71 10.52
C SER A 9 7.89 8.73 9.40
N ALA A 10 6.62 8.99 9.11
CA ALA A 10 6.19 9.98 8.12
C ALA A 10 5.53 11.17 8.83
N SER A 11 5.58 12.36 8.23
CA SER A 11 4.93 13.53 8.80
C SER A 11 4.44 14.50 7.75
N PHE A 12 3.37 15.23 8.06
CA PHE A 12 2.89 16.35 7.25
C PHE A 12 2.31 17.44 8.13
N ASP A 13 2.28 18.65 7.59
CA ASP A 13 1.73 19.81 8.29
C ASP A 13 0.27 20.04 7.87
N VAL A 14 -0.54 20.50 8.83
CA VAL A 14 -1.94 20.86 8.63
C VAL A 14 -2.25 22.22 9.23
N GLN A 15 -3.14 22.97 8.58
CA GLN A 15 -3.64 24.23 9.10
C GLN A 15 -4.73 23.94 10.14
N CYS A 16 -4.47 24.25 11.39
CA CYS A 16 -5.35 23.98 12.51
C CYS A 16 -5.34 25.18 13.46
N GLU A 17 -6.53 25.70 13.79
CA GLU A 17 -6.69 26.81 14.76
C GLU A 17 -5.89 28.09 14.44
N GLY A 18 -5.59 28.33 13.16
CA GLY A 18 -4.83 29.50 12.71
C GLY A 18 -3.31 29.31 12.72
N SER A 19 -2.81 28.13 13.10
CA SER A 19 -1.40 27.75 13.06
C SER A 19 -1.15 26.49 12.23
N ASN A 20 0.10 26.29 11.81
CA ASN A 20 0.56 25.04 11.22
C ASN A 20 0.89 24.03 12.33
N HIS A 21 0.15 22.93 12.38
CA HIS A 21 0.39 21.82 13.29
C HIS A 21 1.00 20.64 12.55
N LYS A 22 1.91 19.91 13.21
CA LYS A 22 2.54 18.72 12.66
C LYS A 22 1.79 17.46 13.06
N VAL A 23 1.52 16.60 12.09
CA VAL A 23 0.95 15.26 12.27
C VAL A 23 2.02 14.23 11.91
N VAL A 24 2.28 13.27 12.80
CA VAL A 24 3.33 12.26 12.63
C VAL A 24 2.72 10.88 12.66
N TRP A 25 3.02 10.05 11.66
CA TRP A 25 2.81 8.61 11.75
C TRP A 25 4.07 7.95 12.31
N SER A 26 3.90 7.12 13.34
CA SER A 26 4.97 6.30 13.90
C SER A 26 4.41 4.99 14.42
N GLU A 27 5.06 3.89 14.06
CA GLU A 27 4.75 2.54 14.57
C GLU A 27 3.25 2.15 14.44
N GLY A 28 2.62 2.51 13.33
CA GLY A 28 1.21 2.17 13.07
C GLY A 28 0.19 3.14 13.69
N LYS A 29 0.64 4.20 14.37
CA LYS A 29 -0.24 5.18 15.02
C LYS A 29 0.00 6.59 14.49
N LEU A 30 -1.06 7.39 14.49
CA LEU A 30 -0.98 8.83 14.28
C LEU A 30 -0.78 9.56 15.62
N LEU A 31 0.18 10.47 15.65
CA LEU A 31 0.49 11.36 16.76
C LEU A 31 0.20 12.81 16.32
N LEU A 32 -0.61 13.51 17.13
CA LEU A 32 -0.95 14.91 16.90
C LEU A 32 -0.05 15.79 17.78
N CYS A 33 1.05 16.32 17.25
CA CYS A 33 2.07 17.00 18.08
C CYS A 33 1.54 18.21 18.86
N ALA A 34 0.54 18.91 18.31
CA ALA A 34 -0.10 20.06 18.95
C ALA A 34 -1.31 19.70 19.84
N HIS A 35 -1.80 18.46 19.76
CA HIS A 35 -2.94 17.95 20.53
C HIS A 35 -2.58 16.59 21.15
N PRO A 36 -1.62 16.55 22.10
CA PRO A 36 -1.11 15.29 22.64
C PRO A 36 -2.16 14.51 23.46
N GLU A 37 -3.06 15.25 24.14
CA GLU A 37 -4.13 14.68 24.97
C GLU A 37 -5.43 14.56 24.16
N VAL A 38 -5.47 13.58 23.24
CA VAL A 38 -6.61 13.38 22.33
C VAL A 38 -7.93 13.19 23.09
N ASP A 39 -7.92 12.50 24.22
CA ASP A 39 -9.13 12.26 25.01
C ASP A 39 -9.66 13.53 25.67
N ALA A 40 -8.77 14.45 26.07
CA ALA A 40 -9.16 15.76 26.59
C ALA A 40 -9.82 16.61 25.49
N GLU A 41 -9.28 16.59 24.27
CA GLU A 41 -9.87 17.27 23.12
C GLU A 41 -11.25 16.69 22.76
N LYS A 42 -11.38 15.36 22.77
CA LYS A 42 -12.67 14.67 22.58
C LYS A 42 -13.68 15.09 23.65
N ALA A 43 -13.26 15.24 24.91
CA ALA A 43 -14.13 15.73 25.98
C ALA A 43 -14.57 17.19 25.75
N LEU A 44 -13.67 18.08 25.32
CA LEU A 44 -14.02 19.47 24.98
C LEU A 44 -15.03 19.53 23.83
N ILE A 45 -14.87 18.70 22.80
CA ILE A 45 -15.84 18.60 21.69
C ILE A 45 -17.20 18.14 22.20
N ALA A 46 -17.24 17.12 23.07
CA ALA A 46 -18.48 16.63 23.66
C ALA A 46 -19.21 17.70 24.49
N LEU A 47 -18.46 18.65 25.07
CA LEU A 47 -18.98 19.82 25.79
C LEU A 47 -19.37 21.00 24.87
N GLY A 48 -19.38 20.81 23.54
CA GLY A 48 -19.76 21.82 22.56
C GLY A 48 -18.59 22.60 21.94
N GLY A 49 -17.35 22.19 22.20
CA GLY A 49 -16.16 22.75 21.56
C GLY A 49 -16.12 22.46 20.05
N LYS A 50 -15.41 23.31 19.30
CA LYS A 50 -15.17 23.11 17.87
C LYS A 50 -14.13 22.00 17.68
N THR A 51 -14.37 21.06 16.75
CA THR A 51 -13.40 20.02 16.42
C THR A 51 -12.17 20.58 15.71
N PRO A 52 -10.96 20.46 16.29
CA PRO A 52 -9.72 20.87 15.62
C PRO A 52 -9.49 20.05 14.35
N TYR A 53 -8.87 20.65 13.33
CA TYR A 53 -8.62 19.95 12.06
C TYR A 53 -7.67 18.75 12.25
N CYS A 54 -6.72 18.83 13.17
CA CYS A 54 -5.87 17.68 13.54
C CYS A 54 -6.69 16.47 14.02
N LEU A 55 -7.78 16.68 14.76
CA LEU A 55 -8.65 15.60 15.19
C LEU A 55 -9.50 15.04 14.03
N GLN A 56 -9.87 15.88 13.05
CA GLN A 56 -10.52 15.38 11.82
C GLN A 56 -9.58 14.47 11.02
N ILE A 57 -8.29 14.81 10.94
CA ILE A 57 -7.27 13.96 10.32
C ILE A 57 -7.13 12.62 11.06
N LEU A 58 -7.13 12.64 12.39
CA LEU A 58 -7.10 11.43 13.19
C LEU A 58 -8.33 10.55 12.94
N ASP A 59 -9.53 11.14 12.90
CA ASP A 59 -10.77 10.43 12.58
C ASP A 59 -10.76 9.82 11.17
N LEU A 60 -10.20 10.52 10.17
CA LEU A 60 -10.00 9.97 8.83
C LEU A 60 -9.03 8.79 8.84
N TRP A 61 -7.92 8.87 9.57
CA TRP A 61 -6.99 7.75 9.71
C TRP A 61 -7.61 6.55 10.40
N GLU A 62 -8.30 6.75 11.53
CA GLU A 62 -9.00 5.69 12.25
C GLU A 62 -10.07 5.06 11.36
N SER A 63 -10.82 5.85 10.60
CA SER A 63 -11.78 5.36 9.61
C SER A 63 -11.09 4.56 8.49
N ALA A 64 -9.95 5.02 7.99
CA ALA A 64 -9.19 4.33 6.95
C ALA A 64 -8.76 2.94 7.40
N VAL A 65 -8.18 2.83 8.60
CA VAL A 65 -7.68 1.57 9.17
C VAL A 65 -8.83 0.65 9.59
N SER A 66 -9.90 1.20 10.16
CA SER A 66 -11.04 0.42 10.66
C SER A 66 -12.02 -0.04 9.58
N ASP A 67 -12.03 0.59 8.40
CA ASP A 67 -12.89 0.20 7.28
C ASP A 67 -12.07 -0.44 6.16
N GLY A 68 -11.09 0.28 5.62
CA GLY A 68 -10.23 -0.16 4.52
C GLY A 68 -10.79 0.09 3.12
N GLY A 69 -12.03 0.56 2.96
CA GLY A 69 -12.65 0.70 1.64
C GLY A 69 -12.02 1.73 0.70
N PHE A 70 -11.18 2.62 1.18
CA PHE A 70 -10.37 3.48 0.30
C PHE A 70 -9.37 2.68 -0.56
N ILE A 71 -9.11 1.40 -0.21
CA ILE A 71 -8.19 0.50 -0.92
C ILE A 71 -8.62 0.31 -2.38
N GLU A 72 -9.91 0.37 -2.72
CA GLU A 72 -10.37 0.30 -4.12
C GLU A 72 -9.77 1.42 -4.99
N GLU A 73 -9.78 2.67 -4.52
CA GLU A 73 -9.13 3.78 -5.24
C GLU A 73 -7.60 3.71 -5.14
N TRP A 74 -7.08 3.30 -3.98
CA TRP A 74 -5.64 3.23 -3.74
C TRP A 74 -4.94 2.08 -4.50
N ALA A 75 -5.64 0.97 -4.78
CA ALA A 75 -5.07 -0.22 -5.39
C ALA A 75 -4.48 0.09 -6.78
N GLY A 76 -5.17 0.92 -7.56
CA GLY A 76 -4.73 1.39 -8.88
C GLY A 76 -3.73 2.56 -8.85
N CYS A 77 -3.57 3.23 -7.70
CA CYS A 77 -2.74 4.43 -7.60
C CYS A 77 -1.37 4.13 -7.00
N PHE A 78 -0.31 4.18 -7.82
CA PHE A 78 1.06 4.00 -7.31
C PHE A 78 1.65 5.27 -6.67
N LYS A 79 1.19 6.45 -7.10
CA LYS A 79 1.70 7.74 -6.63
C LYS A 79 0.54 8.71 -6.49
N ALA A 80 0.77 9.80 -5.77
CA ALA A 80 -0.17 10.90 -5.68
C ALA A 80 -0.58 11.40 -7.08
N ASP A 81 -1.89 11.38 -7.36
CA ASP A 81 -2.48 11.96 -8.56
C ASP A 81 -3.40 13.12 -8.18
N LYS A 82 -2.91 14.34 -8.41
CA LYS A 82 -3.64 15.57 -8.09
C LYS A 82 -4.92 15.70 -8.93
N ARG A 83 -4.94 15.21 -10.17
CA ARG A 83 -6.11 15.29 -11.05
C ARG A 83 -7.19 14.31 -10.59
N ARG A 84 -6.80 13.07 -10.26
CA ARG A 84 -7.73 12.08 -9.68
C ARG A 84 -8.29 12.57 -8.34
N ARG A 85 -7.45 13.13 -7.46
CA ARG A 85 -7.89 13.71 -6.18
C ARG A 85 -8.85 14.87 -6.36
N TRP A 86 -8.57 15.79 -7.28
CA TRP A 86 -9.50 16.88 -7.60
C TRP A 86 -10.85 16.34 -8.11
N TRP A 87 -10.83 15.37 -9.02
CA TRP A 87 -12.04 14.75 -9.54
C TRP A 87 -12.84 14.04 -8.43
N LEU A 88 -12.17 13.33 -7.51
CA LEU A 88 -12.82 12.70 -6.35
C LEU A 88 -13.48 13.72 -5.43
N SER A 89 -12.87 14.90 -5.25
CA SER A 89 -13.49 16.00 -4.49
C SER A 89 -14.81 16.43 -5.13
N THR A 90 -14.80 16.67 -6.44
CA THR A 90 -16.02 17.03 -7.19
C THR A 90 -17.08 15.94 -7.15
N ALA A 91 -16.67 14.68 -7.26
CA ALA A 91 -17.58 13.54 -7.21
C ALA A 91 -18.19 13.37 -5.80
N LEU A 92 -17.41 13.61 -4.74
CA LEU A 92 -17.91 13.60 -3.37
C LEU A 92 -18.95 14.70 -3.13
N ASP A 93 -18.73 15.90 -3.68
CA ASP A 93 -19.70 16.99 -3.58
C ASP A 93 -21.02 16.62 -4.27
N ARG A 94 -20.96 16.04 -5.47
CA ARG A 94 -22.14 15.51 -6.18
C ARG A 94 -22.84 14.40 -5.43
N LEU A 95 -22.09 13.52 -4.75
CA LEU A 95 -22.71 12.52 -3.89
C LEU A 95 -23.49 13.17 -2.73
N LYS A 96 -22.95 14.24 -2.15
CA LYS A 96 -23.57 14.97 -1.03
C LYS A 96 -24.80 15.78 -1.47
N SER A 97 -24.76 16.41 -2.65
CA SER A 97 -25.84 17.28 -3.13
C SER A 97 -26.91 16.55 -3.95
N GLU A 98 -26.51 15.63 -4.82
CA GLU A 98 -27.37 14.97 -5.82
C GLU A 98 -27.62 13.49 -5.49
N GLY A 99 -26.84 12.90 -4.58
CA GLY A 99 -26.93 11.47 -4.26
C GLY A 99 -26.33 10.54 -5.32
N VAL A 100 -25.58 11.10 -6.28
CA VAL A 100 -24.92 10.35 -7.37
C VAL A 100 -23.55 9.83 -6.92
N GLN A 101 -23.33 8.52 -7.03
CA GLN A 101 -22.08 7.86 -6.64
C GLN A 101 -21.27 7.50 -7.89
N ASP A 102 -20.22 8.28 -8.16
CA ASP A 102 -19.32 8.09 -9.30
C ASP A 102 -18.00 7.38 -8.95
N PHE A 103 -17.82 6.95 -7.71
CA PHE A 103 -16.58 6.38 -7.17
C PHE A 103 -16.88 5.29 -6.14
N LEU A 104 -15.87 4.48 -5.81
CA LEU A 104 -15.96 3.42 -4.81
C LEU A 104 -17.23 2.58 -4.98
N HIS A 105 -17.46 2.05 -6.18
CA HIS A 105 -18.77 1.55 -6.62
C HIS A 105 -19.19 0.28 -5.90
N ASP A 106 -18.22 -0.49 -5.41
CA ASP A 106 -18.46 -1.72 -4.69
C ASP A 106 -18.91 -1.44 -3.23
N LEU A 107 -18.77 -0.20 -2.75
CA LEU A 107 -19.15 0.18 -1.40
C LEU A 107 -20.59 0.73 -1.33
N PRO A 108 -21.34 0.41 -0.27
CA PRO A 108 -22.56 1.11 0.06
C PRO A 108 -22.32 2.62 0.18
N ARG A 109 -23.28 3.42 -0.28
CA ARG A 109 -23.16 4.88 -0.40
C ARG A 109 -22.59 5.58 0.83
N ALA A 110 -23.03 5.20 2.03
CA ALA A 110 -22.54 5.79 3.27
C ALA A 110 -21.05 5.49 3.53
N ARG A 111 -20.61 4.25 3.27
CA ARG A 111 -19.19 3.84 3.35
C ARG A 111 -18.38 4.52 2.26
N ALA A 112 -18.86 4.52 1.02
CA ALA A 112 -18.21 5.19 -0.11
C ALA A 112 -17.93 6.67 0.22
N ARG A 113 -18.94 7.40 0.73
CA ARG A 113 -18.77 8.81 1.14
C ARG A 113 -17.60 8.98 2.12
N LYS A 114 -17.56 8.19 3.20
CA LYS A 114 -16.51 8.30 4.22
C LYS A 114 -15.14 7.89 3.67
N MET A 115 -15.07 6.82 2.88
CA MET A 115 -13.81 6.35 2.27
C MET A 115 -13.28 7.32 1.21
N CYS A 116 -14.15 8.05 0.51
CA CYS A 116 -13.71 9.13 -0.36
C CYS A 116 -13.18 10.34 0.43
N GLU A 117 -13.80 10.69 1.56
CA GLU A 117 -13.25 11.71 2.48
C GLU A 117 -11.84 11.33 2.95
N VAL A 118 -11.60 10.05 3.25
CA VAL A 118 -10.26 9.50 3.53
C VAL A 118 -9.32 9.72 2.36
N THR A 119 -9.70 9.29 1.15
CA THR A 119 -8.86 9.37 -0.05
C THR A 119 -8.46 10.80 -0.42
N ILE A 120 -9.34 11.79 -0.20
CA ILE A 120 -9.02 13.19 -0.50
C ILE A 120 -8.30 13.90 0.66
N GLY A 121 -8.62 13.52 1.90
CA GLY A 121 -8.16 14.22 3.12
C GLY A 121 -6.76 13.83 3.58
N LEU A 122 -6.35 12.56 3.41
CA LEU A 122 -5.03 12.10 3.82
C LEU A 122 -3.99 12.25 2.69
N PRO A 123 -2.72 12.58 2.95
CA PRO A 123 -1.67 12.50 1.95
C PRO A 123 -1.53 11.08 1.36
N HIS A 124 -1.07 10.95 0.11
CA HIS A 124 -0.93 9.63 -0.55
C HIS A 124 -0.04 8.67 0.24
N GLU A 125 1.07 9.16 0.80
CA GLU A 125 1.95 8.36 1.66
C GLU A 125 1.22 7.84 2.92
N PHE A 126 0.28 8.59 3.47
CA PHE A 126 -0.53 8.15 4.61
C PHE A 126 -1.60 7.16 4.19
N LEU A 127 -2.10 7.22 2.95
CA LEU A 127 -2.94 6.16 2.38
C LEU A 127 -2.14 4.86 2.18
N ASP A 128 -0.88 4.96 1.75
CA ASP A 128 0.03 3.80 1.68
C ASP A 128 0.19 3.16 3.07
N LEU A 129 0.48 3.96 4.09
CA LEU A 129 0.63 3.49 5.48
C LEU A 129 -0.68 2.90 6.04
N ALA A 130 -1.83 3.52 5.77
CA ALA A 130 -3.13 3.01 6.20
C ALA A 130 -3.43 1.66 5.54
N ALA A 131 -3.21 1.53 4.22
CA ALA A 131 -3.51 0.31 3.49
C ALA A 131 -2.63 -0.84 3.99
N VAL A 132 -1.36 -0.56 4.25
CA VAL A 132 -0.44 -1.54 4.84
C VAL A 132 -0.86 -1.92 6.25
N THR A 133 -1.35 -0.97 7.05
CA THR A 133 -1.86 -1.26 8.39
C THR A 133 -3.05 -2.22 8.33
N VAL A 134 -3.98 -2.00 7.40
CA VAL A 134 -5.13 -2.92 7.17
C VAL A 134 -4.65 -4.32 6.79
N MET A 135 -3.66 -4.42 5.88
CA MET A 135 -3.11 -5.72 5.46
C MET A 135 -2.34 -6.43 6.57
N ALA A 136 -1.61 -5.68 7.40
CA ALA A 136 -0.87 -6.25 8.51
C ALA A 136 -1.80 -6.77 9.62
N GLN A 137 -2.89 -6.05 9.92
CA GLN A 137 -3.92 -6.54 10.84
C GLN A 137 -4.53 -7.85 10.35
N ALA A 138 -4.76 -7.99 9.05
CA ALA A 138 -5.25 -9.24 8.47
C ALA A 138 -4.21 -10.37 8.55
N ASP A 139 -2.95 -10.09 8.20
CA ASP A 139 -1.83 -11.05 8.29
C ASP A 139 -1.60 -11.55 9.73
N GLU A 140 -1.88 -10.71 10.74
CA GLU A 140 -1.80 -11.05 12.16
C GLU A 140 -3.08 -11.71 12.71
N GLY A 141 -4.10 -11.91 11.88
CA GLY A 141 -5.40 -12.48 12.29
C GLY A 141 -6.22 -11.55 13.20
N LEU A 142 -5.89 -10.26 13.25
CA LEU A 142 -6.62 -9.23 14.01
C LEU A 142 -7.84 -8.69 13.25
N ARG A 143 -7.97 -9.03 11.97
CA ARG A 143 -9.04 -8.59 11.07
C ARG A 143 -9.31 -9.68 10.03
N ASP A 144 -10.57 -9.99 9.81
CA ASP A 144 -10.99 -10.75 8.63
C ASP A 144 -11.11 -9.80 7.42
N LEU A 145 -10.56 -10.21 6.28
CA LEU A 145 -10.79 -9.52 5.02
C LEU A 145 -12.07 -10.06 4.40
N ASP A 146 -13.03 -9.17 4.15
CA ASP A 146 -14.18 -9.51 3.32
C ASP A 146 -13.75 -9.71 1.86
N GLU A 147 -14.63 -10.31 1.05
CA GLU A 147 -14.38 -10.60 -0.37
C GLU A 147 -14.00 -9.34 -1.17
N TYR A 148 -14.56 -8.19 -0.78
CA TYR A 148 -14.28 -6.90 -1.38
C TYR A 148 -12.83 -6.45 -1.12
N LEU A 149 -12.38 -6.44 0.13
CA LEU A 149 -11.01 -6.08 0.48
C LEU A 149 -10.00 -7.07 -0.09
N LEU A 150 -10.34 -8.37 -0.17
CA LEU A 150 -9.51 -9.38 -0.80
C LEU A 150 -9.30 -9.12 -2.29
N THR A 151 -10.35 -8.71 -3.00
CA THR A 151 -10.29 -8.39 -4.43
C THR A 151 -9.36 -7.21 -4.69
N HIS A 152 -9.53 -6.11 -3.94
CA HIS A 152 -8.73 -4.91 -4.14
C HIS A 152 -7.30 -5.04 -3.60
N SER A 153 -7.07 -5.80 -2.53
CA SER A 153 -5.72 -6.13 -2.06
C SER A 153 -4.97 -7.01 -3.06
N THR A 154 -5.66 -7.98 -3.68
CA THR A 154 -5.11 -8.79 -4.77
C THR A 154 -4.67 -7.91 -5.94
N HIS A 155 -5.54 -7.01 -6.39
CA HIS A 155 -5.22 -6.06 -7.45
C HIS A 155 -4.03 -5.16 -7.06
N ALA A 156 -3.99 -4.69 -5.81
CA ALA A 156 -2.89 -3.90 -5.29
C ALA A 156 -1.53 -4.62 -5.33
N VAL A 157 -1.49 -5.90 -4.94
CA VAL A 157 -0.30 -6.76 -5.02
C VAL A 157 0.13 -6.94 -6.48
N GLN A 158 -0.81 -7.24 -7.38
CA GLN A 158 -0.52 -7.42 -8.80
C GLN A 158 0.09 -6.16 -9.43
N MET A 159 -0.49 -4.99 -9.16
CA MET A 159 -0.01 -3.71 -9.69
C MET A 159 1.39 -3.35 -9.15
N ARG A 160 1.59 -3.46 -7.84
CA ARG A 160 2.85 -3.12 -7.18
C ARG A 160 3.96 -4.10 -7.56
N SER A 161 3.68 -5.40 -7.59
CA SER A 161 4.64 -6.43 -8.00
C SER A 161 5.05 -6.31 -9.47
N ARG A 162 4.10 -6.03 -10.38
CA ARG A 162 4.40 -5.76 -11.80
C ARG A 162 5.38 -4.61 -11.94
N ARG A 163 5.14 -3.50 -11.23
CA ARG A 163 6.04 -2.34 -11.27
C ARG A 163 7.41 -2.67 -10.70
N SER A 164 7.48 -3.33 -9.55
CA SER A 164 8.75 -3.74 -8.94
C SER A 164 9.53 -4.68 -9.85
N PHE A 165 8.86 -5.61 -10.54
CA PHE A 165 9.48 -6.47 -11.55
C PHE A 165 10.10 -5.67 -12.70
N VAL A 166 9.36 -4.71 -13.28
CA VAL A 166 9.87 -3.86 -14.36
C VAL A 166 11.11 -3.08 -13.91
N LEU A 167 11.04 -2.46 -12.72
CA LEU A 167 12.15 -1.68 -12.17
C LEU A 167 13.37 -2.56 -11.84
N ALA A 168 13.18 -3.76 -11.30
CA ALA A 168 14.27 -4.70 -11.03
C ALA A 168 14.98 -5.11 -12.33
N LEU A 169 14.24 -5.40 -13.40
CA LEU A 169 14.83 -5.70 -14.71
C LEU A 169 15.52 -4.50 -15.36
N GLN A 170 15.03 -3.28 -15.14
CA GLN A 170 15.70 -2.07 -15.61
C GLN A 170 17.01 -1.81 -14.85
N ALA A 171 17.07 -2.18 -13.57
CA ALA A 171 18.28 -2.10 -12.76
C ALA A 171 19.32 -3.18 -13.15
N HIS A 172 18.85 -4.31 -13.69
CA HIS A 172 19.68 -5.36 -14.26
C HIS A 172 20.18 -4.94 -15.66
N GLU A 173 21.45 -4.56 -15.75
CA GLU A 173 22.09 -3.91 -16.91
C GLU A 173 21.64 -4.43 -18.30
N SER A 174 21.29 -3.46 -19.18
CA SER A 174 21.12 -3.39 -20.66
C SER A 174 20.63 -4.58 -21.51
N SER A 175 20.51 -5.79 -20.94
CA SER A 175 20.22 -7.03 -21.66
C SER A 175 18.74 -7.19 -21.99
N PHE A 176 17.86 -6.55 -21.21
CA PHE A 176 16.41 -6.64 -21.38
C PHE A 176 15.86 -5.39 -22.08
N LYS A 177 15.73 -5.45 -23.40
CA LYS A 177 15.08 -4.39 -24.17
C LYS A 177 13.58 -4.36 -23.83
N SER A 178 13.12 -3.28 -23.20
CA SER A 178 11.72 -3.01 -22.85
C SER A 178 11.06 -3.96 -21.84
N PRO A 179 11.47 -3.96 -20.55
CA PRO A 179 10.89 -4.83 -19.53
C PRO A 179 9.36 -4.68 -19.33
N ALA A 180 8.83 -3.49 -19.61
CA ALA A 180 7.39 -3.20 -19.54
C ALA A 180 6.54 -3.99 -20.55
N LEU A 181 7.15 -4.57 -21.59
CA LEU A 181 6.47 -5.37 -22.60
C LEU A 181 6.52 -6.87 -22.31
N ILE A 182 7.30 -7.30 -21.30
CA ILE A 182 7.38 -8.72 -20.94
C ILE A 182 6.04 -9.17 -20.36
N PRO A 183 5.39 -10.21 -20.93
CA PRO A 183 4.22 -10.84 -20.35
C PRO A 183 4.49 -11.28 -18.91
N PHE A 184 3.69 -10.75 -17.99
CA PHE A 184 3.81 -10.96 -16.55
C PHE A 184 2.43 -11.21 -15.97
N GLN A 185 2.30 -12.30 -15.24
CA GLN A 185 1.12 -12.62 -14.47
C GLN A 185 1.52 -12.75 -13.00
N CYS A 186 0.74 -12.15 -12.12
CA CYS A 186 0.86 -12.31 -10.68
C CYS A 186 -0.41 -12.98 -10.15
N LEU A 187 -0.25 -14.17 -9.57
CA LEU A 187 -1.27 -14.84 -8.77
C LEU A 187 -1.07 -14.44 -7.31
N VAL A 188 -2.17 -14.23 -6.60
CA VAL A 188 -2.15 -13.94 -5.17
C VAL A 188 -2.81 -15.11 -4.46
N ASP A 189 -2.04 -15.79 -3.62
CA ASP A 189 -2.43 -17.00 -2.93
C ASP A 189 -1.72 -17.04 -1.57
N ASP A 190 -2.50 -16.90 -0.49
CA ASP A 190 -1.99 -16.79 0.87
C ASP A 190 -1.57 -18.14 1.49
N ASP A 191 -2.00 -19.25 0.89
CA ASP A 191 -1.70 -20.61 1.34
C ASP A 191 -0.39 -21.15 0.74
N VAL A 192 0.20 -20.44 -0.23
CA VAL A 192 1.37 -20.89 -0.98
C VAL A 192 2.61 -20.08 -0.63
N THR A 193 3.77 -20.75 -0.68
CA THR A 193 5.06 -20.05 -0.57
C THR A 193 5.29 -19.21 -1.83
N PRO A 194 5.68 -17.94 -1.73
CA PRO A 194 5.93 -17.12 -2.91
C PRO A 194 6.92 -17.77 -3.87
N THR A 195 6.56 -17.82 -5.15
CA THR A 195 7.37 -18.45 -6.20
C THR A 195 7.42 -17.59 -7.44
N ILE A 196 8.43 -17.85 -8.28
CA ILE A 196 8.52 -17.28 -9.62
C ILE A 196 8.90 -18.38 -10.61
N ALA A 197 8.25 -18.38 -11.76
CA ALA A 197 8.49 -19.32 -12.84
C ALA A 197 8.48 -18.63 -14.21
N GLY A 198 8.95 -19.36 -15.23
CA GLY A 198 8.98 -18.91 -16.61
C GLY A 198 10.39 -18.56 -17.09
N MET A 199 10.49 -17.66 -18.05
CA MET A 199 11.76 -17.27 -18.67
C MET A 199 11.72 -15.90 -19.33
N LEU A 200 12.89 -15.31 -19.53
CA LEU A 200 13.12 -14.13 -20.37
C LEU A 200 13.88 -14.58 -21.62
N ALA A 201 13.21 -14.55 -22.76
CA ALA A 201 13.71 -15.06 -24.05
C ALA A 201 13.17 -14.23 -25.23
N GLY A 202 13.28 -12.89 -25.13
CA GLY A 202 12.75 -11.96 -26.13
C GLY A 202 11.24 -12.09 -26.29
N LYS A 203 10.76 -12.42 -27.50
CA LYS A 203 9.32 -12.59 -27.80
C LYS A 203 8.67 -13.76 -27.05
N ASN A 204 9.46 -14.75 -26.64
CA ASN A 204 8.97 -15.92 -25.91
C ASN A 204 9.01 -15.73 -24.38
N SER A 205 9.29 -14.52 -23.92
CA SER A 205 9.33 -14.23 -22.48
C SER A 205 7.95 -14.41 -21.87
N LYS A 206 7.88 -15.12 -20.76
CA LYS A 206 6.67 -15.26 -19.94
C LYS A 206 7.09 -15.44 -18.50
N VAL A 207 6.53 -14.64 -17.60
CA VAL A 207 6.81 -14.72 -16.17
C VAL A 207 5.51 -14.95 -15.41
N LEU A 208 5.51 -15.94 -14.54
CA LEU A 208 4.46 -16.20 -13.58
C LEU A 208 5.04 -16.00 -12.18
N LEU A 209 4.45 -15.06 -11.44
CA LEU A 209 4.77 -14.79 -10.06
C LEU A 209 3.59 -15.23 -9.18
N THR A 210 3.86 -15.91 -8.08
CA THR A 210 2.85 -16.19 -7.04
C THR A 210 3.30 -15.50 -5.77
N LEU A 211 2.47 -14.62 -5.22
CA LEU A 211 2.74 -13.86 -3.99
C LEU A 211 1.61 -14.07 -2.98
N ARG A 212 1.89 -13.77 -1.71
CA ARG A 212 0.87 -13.58 -0.69
C ARG A 212 0.41 -12.13 -0.64
N SER A 213 -0.80 -11.88 -0.17
CA SER A 213 -1.32 -10.55 0.18
C SER A 213 -0.40 -9.84 1.18
N SER A 214 0.19 -10.60 2.11
CA SER A 214 1.19 -10.14 3.08
C SER A 214 2.48 -9.60 2.44
N TRP A 215 2.68 -9.74 1.13
CA TRP A 215 3.79 -9.09 0.44
C TRP A 215 3.74 -7.56 0.56
N LEU A 216 2.54 -6.98 0.67
CA LEU A 216 2.37 -5.52 0.84
C LEU A 216 3.05 -5.01 2.12
N ASN A 217 2.81 -5.62 3.28
CA ASN A 217 3.37 -5.20 4.57
C ASN A 217 4.77 -5.76 4.83
N ARG A 218 5.10 -6.96 4.33
CA ARG A 218 6.41 -7.59 4.59
C ARG A 218 7.51 -7.09 3.66
N VAL A 219 7.17 -6.72 2.43
CA VAL A 219 8.16 -6.36 1.40
C VAL A 219 7.95 -4.93 0.89
N TRP A 220 6.78 -4.62 0.33
CA TRP A 220 6.57 -3.35 -0.37
C TRP A 220 6.66 -2.15 0.56
N ALA A 221 5.94 -2.16 1.68
CA ALA A 221 5.90 -1.07 2.66
C ALA A 221 7.26 -0.78 3.31
N ARG A 222 8.14 -1.78 3.35
CA ARG A 222 9.49 -1.67 3.92
C ARG A 222 10.52 -1.19 2.90
N ASN A 223 10.08 -0.79 1.69
CA ASN A 223 10.96 -0.46 0.56
C ASN A 223 11.92 -1.60 0.19
N LEU A 224 11.52 -2.86 0.39
CA LEU A 224 12.35 -4.03 0.12
C LEU A 224 12.02 -4.70 -1.22
N ALA A 225 10.99 -4.23 -1.93
CA ALA A 225 10.56 -4.84 -3.20
C ALA A 225 11.68 -4.90 -4.24
N ILE A 226 12.63 -3.96 -4.17
CA ILE A 226 13.87 -4.00 -4.94
C ILE A 226 15.01 -3.80 -3.97
N TYR A 227 15.86 -4.82 -3.83
CA TYR A 227 17.04 -4.76 -2.97
C TYR A 227 18.22 -5.34 -3.73
N GLU A 228 19.37 -4.65 -3.72
CA GLU A 228 20.55 -5.01 -4.53
C GLU A 228 20.21 -5.28 -6.01
N LYS A 229 19.37 -4.42 -6.61
CA LYS A 229 18.89 -4.51 -8.01
C LYS A 229 18.08 -5.79 -8.33
N ARG A 230 17.70 -6.59 -7.34
CA ARG A 230 16.88 -7.80 -7.50
C ARG A 230 15.47 -7.58 -6.97
N LEU A 231 14.49 -8.23 -7.60
CA LEU A 231 13.11 -8.27 -7.13
C LEU A 231 13.02 -9.15 -5.88
N THR A 232 12.45 -8.63 -4.80
CA THR A 232 12.15 -9.41 -3.59
C THR A 232 10.71 -9.90 -3.62
N ILE A 233 10.51 -11.20 -3.48
CA ILE A 233 9.18 -11.86 -3.53
C ILE A 233 8.68 -12.27 -2.15
N ASP A 234 9.55 -12.31 -1.14
CA ASP A 234 9.17 -12.54 0.25
C ASP A 234 10.23 -11.97 1.21
N ALA A 235 9.82 -11.65 2.43
CA ALA A 235 10.70 -11.21 3.50
C ALA A 235 10.24 -11.79 4.84
N VAL A 236 11.12 -12.58 5.47
CA VAL A 236 10.83 -13.30 6.71
C VAL A 236 11.89 -12.99 7.76
N THR A 237 11.44 -12.64 8.96
CA THR A 237 12.34 -12.45 10.11
C THR A 237 12.53 -13.77 10.85
N ARG A 238 13.78 -14.19 11.07
CA ARG A 238 14.15 -15.35 11.89
C ARG A 238 15.32 -14.98 12.78
N GLU A 239 15.28 -15.34 14.06
CA GLU A 239 16.37 -15.07 15.01
C GLU A 239 16.88 -13.62 15.00
N ASN A 240 15.95 -12.66 14.92
CA ASN A 240 16.23 -11.21 14.84
C ASN A 240 17.00 -10.76 13.58
N LYS A 241 17.03 -11.56 12.52
CA LYS A 241 17.63 -11.25 11.22
C LYS A 241 16.59 -11.33 10.13
N LEU A 242 16.71 -10.48 9.11
CA LEU A 242 15.74 -10.43 8.02
C LEU A 242 16.30 -11.19 6.81
N TYR A 243 15.50 -12.12 6.30
CA TYR A 243 15.83 -12.94 5.15
C TYR A 243 14.91 -12.56 3.99
N LEU A 244 15.51 -12.16 2.87
CA LEU A 244 14.82 -11.76 1.65
C LEU A 244 14.89 -12.91 0.63
N SER A 245 13.75 -13.33 0.13
CA SER A 245 13.67 -14.24 -1.03
C SER A 245 13.69 -13.38 -2.29
N GLN A 246 14.80 -13.41 -3.03
CA GLN A 246 15.05 -12.54 -4.17
C GLN A 246 15.17 -13.31 -5.48
N VAL A 247 14.78 -12.68 -6.58
CA VAL A 247 14.86 -13.26 -7.92
C VAL A 247 16.22 -12.97 -8.52
N GLU A 248 16.92 -14.05 -8.88
CA GLU A 248 18.13 -14.04 -9.70
C GLU A 248 17.82 -14.62 -11.08
N TRP A 249 18.26 -13.94 -12.14
CA TRP A 249 18.08 -14.39 -13.51
C TRP A 249 19.34 -15.11 -14.00
N ILE A 250 19.24 -16.42 -14.16
CA ILE A 250 20.37 -17.25 -14.58
C ILE A 250 20.32 -17.45 -16.10
N CYS A 251 21.43 -17.13 -16.77
CA CYS A 251 21.58 -17.40 -18.19
C CYS A 251 21.70 -18.91 -18.41
N THR A 252 20.71 -19.50 -19.12
CA THR A 252 20.69 -20.95 -19.42
C THR A 252 21.03 -21.25 -20.87
N ALA A 253 20.84 -20.27 -21.77
CA ALA A 253 21.23 -20.32 -23.17
C ALA A 253 21.42 -18.90 -23.70
N THR A 254 21.90 -18.75 -24.94
CA THR A 254 22.07 -17.43 -25.58
C THR A 254 20.81 -16.58 -25.47
N ASN A 255 20.91 -15.45 -24.76
CA ASN A 255 19.81 -14.52 -24.49
C ASN A 255 18.56 -15.13 -23.84
N THR A 256 18.71 -16.25 -23.13
CA THR A 256 17.62 -16.91 -22.39
C THR A 256 17.96 -16.99 -20.92
N TYR A 257 17.07 -16.47 -20.07
CA TYR A 257 17.25 -16.43 -18.63
C TYR A 257 16.08 -17.08 -17.92
N THR A 258 16.37 -17.91 -16.93
CA THR A 258 15.35 -18.51 -16.04
C THR A 258 15.49 -17.94 -14.63
N PRO A 259 14.37 -17.69 -13.93
CA PRO A 259 14.44 -17.16 -12.58
C PRO A 259 14.83 -18.25 -11.59
N ARG A 260 15.64 -17.89 -10.59
CA ARG A 260 15.92 -18.68 -9.41
C ARG A 260 15.71 -17.82 -8.18
N VAL A 261 15.13 -18.40 -7.13
CA VAL A 261 15.02 -17.72 -5.83
C VAL A 261 16.33 -17.90 -5.06
N HIS A 262 16.94 -16.78 -4.70
CA HIS A 262 18.12 -16.68 -3.86
C HIS A 262 17.74 -16.04 -2.52
N ILE A 263 18.30 -16.52 -1.41
CA ILE A 263 18.02 -15.96 -0.08
C ILE A 263 19.14 -15.03 0.32
N THR A 264 18.82 -13.75 0.50
CA THR A 264 19.74 -12.71 0.97
C THR A 264 19.44 -12.39 2.43
N LYS A 265 20.48 -12.24 3.24
CA LYS A 265 20.37 -11.94 4.68
C LYS A 265 20.79 -10.49 4.94
N ILE A 266 19.95 -9.74 5.65
CA ILE A 266 20.17 -8.33 6.01
C ILE A 266 19.98 -8.06 7.51
#